data_AF-A0A5P9CJF5-F1
#
_entry.id   AF-A0A5P9CJF5-F1
#
_cell.length_a   1.000
_cell.length_b   1.000
_cell.length_c   1.000
_cell.angle_alpha   90.00
_cell.angle_beta   90.00
_cell.angle_gamma   90.00
#
_symmetry.space_group_name_H-M   'P 1'
#
loop_
_entity.id
_entity.type
_entity.pdbx_description
1 polymer ?
#
loop_
_entity_poly.entity_id
_entity_poly.type
_entity_poly.pdbx_seq_one_letter_code
_entity_poly.pdbx_strand_id
1 'polypeptide(L)'
;MIGKRILLIPPERQNKFDTINNLEDLQQSIMVAGLGMNWYDIDVWKMNQLPVHVEDGEWRTLYSKISSDGEVNYFPRGMTEIVNEAEQNDHLAIEQRLMLVYDNDFNFYLSESADGYQMAIEKTLQRAKASGFMGTLIENIGNTP
;
A
#
# COMPACT_ATOMS: atom_id res chain seq x y z
N MET A 1 -5.80 3.20 -12.30
CA MET A 1 -4.84 2.12 -11.97
C MET A 1 -5.37 1.31 -10.77
N ILE A 2 -6.34 0.41 -10.98
CA ILE A 2 -7.11 -0.21 -9.87
C ILE A 2 -6.40 -1.44 -9.25
N GLY A 3 -5.31 -1.95 -9.83
CA GLY A 3 -4.65 -3.20 -9.37
C GLY A 3 -3.28 -3.06 -8.69
N LYS A 4 -2.80 -1.85 -8.39
CA LYS A 4 -1.53 -1.64 -7.65
C LYS A 4 -1.84 -1.14 -6.24
N ARG A 5 -1.32 -1.83 -5.23
CA ARG A 5 -1.48 -1.47 -3.81
C ARG A 5 -0.13 -1.35 -3.12
N ILE A 6 0.00 -0.28 -2.34
CA ILE A 6 1.09 -0.08 -1.37
C ILE A 6 0.49 -0.18 0.02
N LEU A 7 1.28 -0.61 1.00
CA LEU A 7 0.79 -0.86 2.35
C LEU A 7 1.09 0.33 3.26
N LEU A 8 0.13 0.72 4.07
CA LEU A 8 0.37 1.46 5.30
C LEU A 8 0.55 0.47 6.45
N ILE A 9 1.59 0.68 7.26
CA ILE A 9 2.00 -0.24 8.33
C ILE A 9 2.37 0.53 9.60
N PRO A 10 2.36 -0.11 10.78
CA PRO A 10 3.05 0.42 11.94
C PRO A 10 4.55 0.55 11.62
N PRO A 11 5.20 1.70 11.90
CA PRO A 11 6.60 1.94 11.52
C PRO A 11 7.57 0.86 12.04
N GLU A 12 7.33 0.34 13.23
CA GLU A 12 8.13 -0.72 13.87
C GLU A 12 8.06 -2.07 13.15
N ARG A 13 7.07 -2.28 12.26
CA ARG A 13 6.90 -3.52 11.50
C ARG A 13 7.68 -3.58 10.20
N GLN A 14 8.38 -2.52 9.78
CA GLN A 14 9.14 -2.54 8.52
C GLN A 14 10.07 -3.75 8.42
N ASN A 15 10.81 -4.08 9.50
CA ASN A 15 11.68 -5.26 9.55
C ASN A 15 10.95 -6.59 9.29
N LYS A 16 9.66 -6.69 9.65
CA LYS A 16 8.86 -7.88 9.39
C LYS A 16 8.47 -7.94 7.91
N PHE A 17 8.05 -6.81 7.32
CA PHE A 17 7.73 -6.71 5.90
C PHE A 17 8.97 -6.90 5.00
N ASP A 18 10.16 -6.52 5.46
CA ASP A 18 11.42 -6.76 4.74
C ASP A 18 11.73 -8.24 4.48
N THR A 19 11.14 -9.13 5.29
CA THR A 19 11.30 -10.59 5.12
C THR A 19 10.34 -11.18 4.09
N ILE A 20 9.35 -10.41 3.64
CA ILE A 20 8.35 -10.84 2.66
C ILE A 20 8.88 -10.57 1.26
N ASN A 21 9.01 -11.61 0.45
CA ASN A 21 9.51 -11.50 -0.93
C ASN A 21 8.54 -12.06 -1.96
N ASN A 22 7.52 -12.79 -1.53
CA ASN A 22 6.53 -13.42 -2.39
C ASN A 22 5.18 -13.59 -1.64
N LEU A 23 4.17 -14.10 -2.34
CA LEU A 23 2.83 -14.32 -1.79
C LEU A 23 2.82 -15.34 -0.65
N GLU A 24 3.60 -16.42 -0.75
CA GLU A 24 3.68 -17.46 0.27
C GLU A 24 4.24 -16.90 1.58
N ASP A 25 5.30 -16.07 1.53
CA ASP A 25 5.83 -15.39 2.71
C ASP A 25 4.76 -14.53 3.38
N LEU A 26 3.94 -13.82 2.59
CA LEU A 26 2.86 -12.98 3.11
C LEU A 26 1.74 -13.82 3.75
N GLN A 27 1.36 -14.96 3.15
CA GLN A 27 0.42 -15.92 3.75
C GLN A 27 0.94 -16.45 5.09
N GLN A 28 2.20 -16.90 5.12
CA GLN A 28 2.85 -17.43 6.32
C GLN A 28 3.05 -16.39 7.41
N SER A 29 3.12 -15.10 7.04
CA SER A 29 3.23 -14.01 8.00
C SER A 29 2.01 -13.87 8.92
N ILE A 30 0.86 -14.43 8.51
CA ILE A 30 -0.45 -14.34 9.16
C ILE A 30 -0.91 -12.91 9.46
N MET A 31 -0.29 -11.90 8.84
CA MET A 31 -0.64 -10.51 9.02
C MET A 31 -1.97 -10.20 8.33
N VAL A 32 -2.79 -9.40 9.02
CA VAL A 32 -4.15 -9.10 8.61
C VAL A 32 -4.22 -7.75 7.90
N ALA A 33 -4.78 -7.75 6.69
CA ALA A 33 -5.12 -6.52 5.97
C ALA A 33 -6.44 -5.92 6.50
N GLY A 34 -6.50 -4.61 6.65
CA GLY A 34 -7.77 -3.90 6.83
C GLY A 34 -8.35 -3.49 5.49
N LEU A 35 -9.59 -3.84 5.18
CA LEU A 35 -10.28 -3.42 3.95
C LEU A 35 -11.71 -3.00 4.25
N GLY A 36 -12.23 -1.98 3.53
CA GLY A 36 -13.62 -1.57 3.66
C GLY A 36 -14.57 -2.57 3.00
N MET A 37 -15.74 -2.84 3.60
CA MET A 37 -16.69 -3.89 3.20
C MET A 37 -17.08 -3.90 1.71
N ASN A 38 -17.11 -2.74 1.06
CA ASN A 38 -17.53 -2.62 -0.34
C ASN A 38 -16.37 -2.66 -1.34
N TRP A 39 -15.16 -3.04 -0.92
CA TRP A 39 -13.99 -3.07 -1.79
C TRP A 39 -13.81 -4.44 -2.43
N TYR A 40 -13.72 -4.47 -3.76
CA TYR A 40 -13.47 -5.70 -4.53
C TYR A 40 -12.16 -6.40 -4.14
N ASP A 41 -11.20 -5.66 -3.58
CA ASP A 41 -9.96 -6.16 -3.00
C ASP A 41 -10.18 -7.29 -1.98
N ILE A 42 -11.30 -7.31 -1.26
CA ILE A 42 -11.60 -8.36 -0.28
C ILE A 42 -11.58 -9.75 -0.92
N ASP A 43 -12.14 -9.88 -2.13
CA ASP A 43 -12.19 -11.17 -2.82
C ASP A 43 -10.80 -11.60 -3.28
N VAL A 44 -9.95 -10.66 -3.68
CA VAL A 44 -8.56 -10.93 -4.02
C VAL A 44 -7.80 -11.47 -2.81
N TRP A 45 -7.95 -10.86 -1.63
CA TRP A 45 -7.33 -11.36 -0.40
C TRP A 45 -7.83 -12.76 -0.03
N LYS A 46 -9.15 -12.99 -0.08
CA LYS A 46 -9.75 -14.30 0.22
C LYS A 46 -9.29 -15.38 -0.76
N MET A 47 -9.29 -15.11 -2.06
CA MET A 47 -8.84 -16.06 -3.09
C MET A 47 -7.36 -16.43 -2.92
N ASN A 48 -6.55 -15.48 -2.47
CA ASN A 48 -5.14 -15.70 -2.18
C ASN A 48 -4.88 -16.18 -0.74
N GLN A 49 -5.92 -16.58 0.01
CA GLN A 49 -5.80 -17.10 1.38
C GLN A 49 -5.05 -16.14 2.34
N LEU A 50 -5.16 -14.84 2.09
CA LEU A 50 -4.58 -13.80 2.93
C LEU A 50 -5.59 -13.40 4.01
N PRO A 51 -5.16 -13.27 5.29
CA PRO A 51 -6.03 -12.78 6.34
C PRO A 51 -6.51 -11.36 6.06
N VAL A 52 -7.82 -11.13 6.22
CA VAL A 52 -8.45 -9.83 5.99
C VAL A 52 -9.47 -9.54 7.07
N HIS A 53 -9.36 -8.35 7.66
CA HIS A 53 -10.36 -7.72 8.49
C HIS A 53 -11.22 -6.81 7.62
N VAL A 54 -12.54 -7.00 7.69
CA VAL A 54 -13.49 -6.23 6.89
C VAL A 54 -14.15 -5.18 7.77
N GLU A 55 -13.90 -3.91 7.46
CA GLU A 55 -14.54 -2.78 8.14
C GLU A 55 -15.87 -2.45 7.49
N ASP A 56 -16.97 -2.62 8.24
CA ASP A 56 -18.30 -2.17 7.86
C ASP A 56 -18.50 -0.69 8.22
N GLY A 57 -19.11 0.09 7.32
CA GLY A 57 -19.34 1.52 7.50
C GLY A 57 -18.13 2.40 7.15
N GLU A 58 -17.72 3.27 8.07
CA GLU A 58 -16.69 4.29 7.81
C GLU A 58 -15.30 3.68 7.83
N TRP A 59 -14.82 3.27 6.66
CA TRP A 59 -13.53 2.58 6.49
C TRP A 59 -12.32 3.36 7.02
N ARG A 60 -12.37 4.69 7.14
CA ARG A 60 -11.27 5.50 7.66
C ARG A 60 -10.92 5.19 9.11
N THR A 61 -11.82 4.54 9.87
CA THR A 61 -11.50 4.02 11.20
C THR A 61 -10.31 3.06 11.16
N LEU A 62 -10.05 2.38 10.04
CA LEU A 62 -8.92 1.47 9.84
C LEU A 62 -7.57 2.14 10.16
N TYR A 63 -7.39 3.42 9.84
CA TYR A 63 -6.13 4.12 10.16
C TYR A 63 -5.77 4.07 11.65
N SER A 64 -6.78 4.11 12.51
CA SER A 64 -6.61 4.04 13.97
C SER A 64 -6.52 2.60 14.51
N LYS A 65 -6.95 1.61 13.73
CA LYS A 65 -6.95 0.19 14.12
C LYS A 65 -5.66 -0.53 13.73
N ILE A 66 -4.94 -0.01 12.73
CA ILE A 66 -3.64 -0.55 12.33
C ILE A 66 -2.69 -0.51 13.52
N SER A 67 -2.22 -1.69 13.91
CA SER A 67 -1.30 -1.84 15.02
C SER A 67 -0.46 -3.08 14.81
N SER A 68 0.66 -3.16 15.53
CA SER A 68 1.53 -4.33 15.44
C SER A 68 0.77 -5.61 15.78
N ASP A 69 0.17 -5.71 16.96
CA ASP A 69 -0.36 -6.98 17.46
C ASP A 69 -1.90 -7.02 17.52
N GLY A 70 -2.57 -6.06 16.88
CA GLY A 70 -4.03 -6.00 16.82
C GLY A 70 -4.63 -6.74 15.64
N GLU A 71 -5.95 -6.55 15.48
CA GLU A 71 -6.79 -7.21 14.47
C GLU A 71 -6.47 -6.77 13.04
N VAL A 72 -5.80 -5.64 12.87
CA VAL A 72 -5.35 -5.10 11.58
C VAL A 72 -3.88 -4.75 11.68
N ASN A 73 -3.04 -5.33 10.81
CA ASN A 73 -1.60 -5.13 10.84
C ASN A 73 -1.09 -4.27 9.69
N TYR A 74 -1.85 -4.16 8.61
CA TYR A 74 -1.54 -3.29 7.50
C TYR A 74 -2.79 -2.88 6.73
N PHE A 75 -2.68 -1.81 5.95
CA PHE A 75 -3.78 -1.28 5.16
C PHE A 75 -3.35 -1.05 3.70
N PRO A 76 -3.86 -1.83 2.74
CA PRO A 76 -3.57 -1.63 1.32
C PRO A 76 -4.26 -0.38 0.79
N ARG A 77 -3.49 0.56 0.22
CA ARG A 77 -3.99 1.79 -0.38
C ARG A 77 -3.58 1.91 -1.84
N GLY A 78 -4.36 2.67 -2.60
CA GLY A 78 -4.00 3.06 -3.96
C GLY A 78 -2.78 3.98 -3.94
N MET A 79 -1.88 3.82 -4.92
CA MET A 79 -0.65 4.61 -5.01
C MET A 79 -0.90 6.13 -5.04
N THR A 80 -2.02 6.58 -5.61
CA THR A 80 -2.35 8.00 -5.70
C THR A 80 -2.79 8.61 -4.37
N GLU A 81 -3.39 7.81 -3.49
CA GLU A 81 -3.99 8.29 -2.24
C GLU A 81 -3.01 8.23 -1.08
N ILE A 82 -2.12 7.22 -1.09
CA ILE A 82 -1.32 6.85 0.07
C ILE A 82 -0.39 7.96 0.58
N VAL A 83 0.10 8.86 -0.27
CA VAL A 83 0.99 9.95 0.16
C VAL A 83 0.24 10.92 1.07
N ASN A 84 -0.89 11.43 0.60
CA ASN A 84 -1.71 12.37 1.38
C ASN A 84 -2.29 11.69 2.63
N GLU A 85 -2.63 10.39 2.53
CA GLU A 85 -3.16 9.64 3.67
C GLU A 85 -2.09 9.35 4.72
N ALA A 86 -0.85 9.09 4.32
CA ALA A 86 0.27 8.93 5.25
C ALA A 86 0.58 10.24 5.99
N GLU A 87 0.60 11.38 5.28
CA GLU A 87 0.78 12.72 5.89
C GLU A 87 -0.33 13.10 6.89
N GLN A 88 -1.52 12.51 6.76
CA GLN A 88 -2.63 12.72 7.70
C GLN A 88 -2.61 11.73 8.87
N ASN A 89 -1.75 10.71 8.82
CA ASN A 89 -1.68 9.62 9.78
C ASN A 89 -0.22 9.34 10.13
N ASP A 90 0.46 10.33 10.72
CA ASP A 90 1.90 10.33 11.05
C ASP A 90 2.35 9.17 11.97
N HIS A 91 1.40 8.49 12.63
CA HIS A 91 1.67 7.28 13.41
C HIS A 91 1.86 6.02 12.55
N LEU A 92 1.64 6.11 11.24
CA LEU A 92 1.82 5.05 10.26
C LEU A 92 2.96 5.37 9.31
N ALA A 93 3.53 4.32 8.71
CA ALA A 93 4.53 4.43 7.67
C ALA A 93 4.04 3.80 6.37
N ILE A 94 4.48 4.36 5.24
CA ILE A 94 4.40 3.70 3.95
C ILE A 94 5.43 2.57 3.95
N GLU A 95 5.00 1.34 3.68
CA GLU A 95 5.88 0.19 3.55
C GLU A 95 6.80 0.37 2.33
N GLN A 96 8.07 -0.01 2.50
CA GLN A 96 9.18 0.40 1.64
C GLN A 96 9.58 -0.58 0.53
N ARG A 97 8.97 -1.76 0.42
CA ARG A 97 9.51 -2.82 -0.47
C ARG A 97 8.47 -3.56 -1.27
N LEU A 98 7.27 -3.68 -0.75
CA LEU A 98 6.18 -4.47 -1.28
C LEU A 98 5.24 -3.59 -2.09
N MET A 99 4.97 -4.05 -3.29
CA MET A 99 3.84 -3.60 -4.07
C MET A 99 3.02 -4.82 -4.46
N LEU A 100 1.77 -4.85 -4.03
CA LEU A 100 0.85 -5.90 -4.43
C LEU A 100 0.27 -5.50 -5.78
N VAL A 101 0.45 -6.37 -6.77
CA VAL A 101 -0.05 -6.18 -8.12
C VAL A 101 -0.89 -7.39 -8.47
N TYR A 102 -2.14 -7.15 -8.83
CA TYR A 102 -3.03 -8.19 -9.34
C TYR A 102 -3.80 -7.65 -10.54
N ASP A 103 -3.93 -8.49 -11.56
CA ASP A 103 -4.68 -8.18 -12.76
C ASP A 103 -6.16 -8.21 -12.42
N ASN A 104 -6.69 -7.02 -12.16
CA ASN A 104 -8.13 -6.80 -12.14
C ASN A 104 -8.55 -6.68 -13.60
N ASP A 105 -9.28 -7.67 -14.13
CA ASP A 105 -9.92 -7.69 -15.47
C ASP A 105 -11.03 -6.62 -15.62
N PHE A 106 -10.88 -5.47 -14.97
CA PHE A 106 -11.73 -4.30 -15.14
C PHE A 106 -11.23 -3.49 -16.33
N ASN A 107 -11.73 -3.85 -17.52
CA ASN A 107 -11.74 -2.98 -18.67
C ASN A 107 -12.56 -1.72 -18.36
N PHE A 108 -11.89 -0.60 -18.03
CA PHE A 108 -12.44 0.73 -18.25
C PHE A 108 -11.38 1.66 -18.87
N TYR A 109 -11.80 2.27 -19.96
CA TYR A 109 -11.10 3.22 -20.83
C TYR A 109 -10.99 4.63 -20.20
N LEU A 110 -9.95 5.37 -20.65
CA LEU A 110 -9.69 6.83 -20.62
C LEU A 110 -9.16 7.45 -19.30
N SER A 111 -8.23 8.41 -19.28
CA SER A 111 -7.77 9.36 -20.33
C SER A 111 -6.25 9.58 -20.37
N GLU A 112 -5.74 9.98 -21.54
CA GLU A 112 -4.45 10.65 -21.74
C GLU A 112 -4.33 11.86 -20.80
N SER A 113 -3.58 11.74 -19.69
CA SER A 113 -2.90 12.87 -19.00
C SER A 113 -2.20 12.43 -17.71
N ALA A 114 -1.45 11.32 -17.74
CA ALA A 114 -0.62 10.89 -16.60
C ALA A 114 0.89 10.88 -16.95
N ASP A 115 1.30 11.61 -17.98
CA ASP A 115 2.68 11.67 -18.49
C ASP A 115 3.72 12.22 -17.48
N GLY A 116 3.27 12.82 -16.36
CA GLY A 116 4.17 13.35 -15.33
C GLY A 116 4.56 12.36 -14.23
N TYR A 117 3.63 11.50 -13.80
CA TYR A 117 3.82 10.70 -12.58
C TYR A 117 4.46 9.34 -12.84
N GLN A 118 4.29 8.78 -14.04
CA GLN A 118 4.91 7.52 -14.43
C GLN A 118 6.44 7.62 -14.34
N MET A 119 7.01 8.72 -14.83
CA MET A 119 8.46 8.91 -14.84
C MET A 119 9.04 9.17 -13.44
N ALA A 120 8.29 9.84 -12.56
CA ALA A 120 8.70 10.05 -11.18
C ALA A 120 8.71 8.73 -10.40
N ILE A 121 7.64 7.94 -10.52
CA ILE A 121 7.50 6.65 -9.83
C ILE A 121 8.47 5.61 -10.42
N GLU A 122 8.64 5.54 -11.75
CA GLU A 122 9.63 4.65 -12.39
C GLU A 122 11.06 5.04 -12.04
N LYS A 123 11.41 6.34 -12.04
CA LYS A 123 12.75 6.77 -11.60
C LYS A 123 12.99 6.49 -10.12
N THR A 124 11.97 6.66 -9.28
CA THR A 124 12.05 6.36 -7.84
C THR A 124 12.19 4.85 -7.60
N LEU A 125 11.40 4.02 -8.29
CA LEU A 125 11.48 2.56 -8.20
C LEU A 125 12.76 1.98 -8.81
N GLN A 126 13.24 2.51 -9.95
CA GLN A 126 14.50 2.07 -10.56
C GLN A 126 15.71 2.46 -9.71
N ARG A 127 15.69 3.64 -9.08
CA ARG A 127 16.73 4.05 -8.12
C ARG A 127 16.68 3.21 -6.84
N ALA A 128 15.49 2.94 -6.29
CA ALA A 128 15.31 2.10 -5.11
C ALA A 128 15.76 0.64 -5.34
N LYS A 129 15.53 0.10 -6.54
CA LYS A 129 15.97 -1.25 -6.94
C LYS A 129 17.49 -1.36 -7.09
N ALA A 130 18.17 -0.24 -7.37
CA ALA A 130 19.62 -0.19 -7.52
C ALA A 130 20.37 0.07 -6.19
N SER A 131 19.72 0.65 -5.18
CA SER A 131 20.34 0.99 -3.88
C SER A 131 19.97 0.06 -2.72
N GLY A 132 18.97 -0.81 -2.88
CA GLY A 132 18.52 -1.73 -1.81
C GLY A 132 17.97 -1.03 -0.57
N PHE A 133 17.70 0.26 -0.65
CA PHE A 133 17.31 1.09 0.49
C PHE A 133 16.41 2.23 -0.01
N MET A 134 15.19 2.30 0.52
CA MET A 134 14.21 3.36 0.27
C MET A 134 14.48 4.61 1.13
N GLY A 135 15.75 4.92 1.37
CA GLY A 135 16.16 6.16 2.03
C GLY A 135 16.51 7.19 0.98
N THR A 136 15.57 8.05 0.61
CA THR A 136 15.69 9.53 0.49
C THR A 136 14.47 10.02 -0.29
N LEU A 137 13.50 10.62 0.39
CA LEU A 137 12.68 11.66 -0.23
C LEU A 137 12.03 12.55 0.85
N ILE A 138 12.81 13.49 1.36
CA ILE A 138 12.29 14.80 1.73
C ILE A 138 12.99 15.77 0.78
N GLU A 139 12.25 16.32 -0.18
CA GLU A 139 12.27 17.72 -0.59
C GLU A 139 11.50 17.92 -1.91
N ASN A 140 10.69 18.99 -1.89
CA ASN A 140 10.02 19.64 -3.02
C ASN A 140 8.71 19.03 -3.54
N ILE A 141 7.70 18.98 -2.67
CA ILE A 141 6.32 19.29 -3.07
C ILE A 141 5.92 20.63 -2.42
N GLY A 142 6.73 21.65 -2.67
CA GLY A 142 6.50 23.01 -2.22
C GLY A 142 7.10 23.94 -3.26
N ASN A 143 6.23 24.63 -4.00
CA ASN A 143 6.47 25.60 -5.07
C ASN A 143 6.52 25.04 -6.49
N THR A 144 5.45 25.30 -7.24
CA THR A 144 5.48 26.29 -8.35
C THR A 144 4.10 26.41 -9.00
N PRO A 145 3.75 27.54 -9.64
CA PRO A 145 3.85 28.95 -9.23
C PRO A 145 2.50 29.55 -8.81
#